data_AF-A0A0S9C4G5-F1
#
_entry.id   AF-A0A0S9C4G5-F1
#
_cell.length_a   1.000
_cell.length_b   1.000
_cell.length_c   1.000
_cell.angle_alpha   90.00
_cell.angle_beta   90.00
_cell.angle_gamma   90.00
#
_symmetry.space_group_name_H-M   'P 1'
#
loop_
_entity.id
_entity.type
_entity.pdbx_description
1 polymer ?
#
loop_
_entity_poly.entity_id
_entity_poly.type
_entity_poly.pdbx_seq_one_letter_code
_entity_poly.pdbx_strand_id
1 'polypeptide(L)'
;MSIDPRVALQSLTSALEEHLAAASARRGAGDPAVEAAFFAVADAFEVYDDSLYEAYGEVTPLEVIDDDSDEDEDEDVDDEEDLEILQD
;
A
#
# COMPACT_ATOMS: atom_id res chain seq x y z
N MET A 1 10.12 21.22 -5.10
CA MET A 1 10.58 21.45 -3.72
C MET A 1 9.85 20.40 -2.91
N SER A 2 10.60 19.46 -2.32
CA SER A 2 10.01 18.38 -1.54
C SER A 2 9.21 18.95 -0.37
N ILE A 3 8.11 18.30 -0.04
CA ILE A 3 7.30 18.62 1.13
C ILE A 3 8.04 18.16 2.41
N ASP A 4 7.87 18.87 3.52
CA ASP A 4 8.42 18.39 4.80
C ASP A 4 7.74 17.05 5.16
N PRO A 5 8.50 15.98 5.48
CA PRO A 5 7.92 14.67 5.80
C PRO A 5 6.89 14.69 6.92
N ARG A 6 7.02 15.62 7.89
CA ARG A 6 6.02 15.78 8.95
C ARG A 6 4.68 16.29 8.41
N VAL A 7 4.72 17.15 7.39
CA VAL A 7 3.51 17.66 6.73
C VAL A 7 2.89 16.57 5.87
N ALA A 8 3.70 15.83 5.11
CA ALA A 8 3.22 14.69 4.32
C ALA A 8 2.60 13.60 5.21
N LEU A 9 3.23 13.26 6.33
CA LEU A 9 2.70 12.31 7.31
C LEU A 9 1.35 12.76 7.90
N GLN A 10 1.19 14.06 8.14
CA GLN A 10 -0.09 14.61 8.62
C GLN A 10 -1.19 14.50 7.55
N SER A 11 -0.86 14.73 6.28
CA SER A 11 -1.78 14.50 5.16
C SER A 11 -2.17 13.03 5.04
N LEU A 12 -1.20 12.10 5.11
CA LEU A 12 -1.47 10.66 5.10
C LEU A 12 -2.38 10.24 6.27
N THR A 13 -2.10 10.71 7.48
CA THR A 13 -2.95 10.43 8.65
C THR A 13 -4.37 10.94 8.43
N SER A 14 -4.53 12.13 7.85
CA SER A 14 -5.85 12.72 7.57
C SER A 14 -6.60 11.90 6.51
N ALA A 15 -5.91 11.47 5.44
CA ALA A 15 -6.51 10.61 4.41
C ALA A 15 -6.97 9.26 4.99
N LEU A 16 -6.20 8.65 5.90
CA LEU A 16 -6.58 7.41 6.59
C LEU A 16 -7.84 7.60 7.46
N GLU A 17 -7.94 8.72 8.18
CA GLU A 17 -9.11 9.07 8.97
C GLU A 17 -10.37 9.28 8.09
N GLU A 18 -10.21 9.97 6.95
CA GLU A 18 -11.28 10.17 5.97
C GLU A 18 -11.73 8.85 5.32
N HIS A 19 -10.79 7.97 4.98
CA HIS A 19 -11.09 6.64 4.46
C HIS A 19 -11.86 5.79 5.49
N LEU A 20 -11.45 5.81 6.77
CA LEU A 20 -12.20 5.15 7.84
C LEU A 20 -13.62 5.73 7.97
N ALA A 21 -13.76 7.06 7.91
CA ALA A 21 -15.07 7.71 7.99
C ALA A 21 -15.97 7.28 6.82
N ALA A 22 -15.45 7.29 5.59
CA ALA A 22 -16.16 6.85 4.39
C ALA A 22 -16.58 5.37 4.51
N ALA A 23 -15.66 4.49 4.90
CA ALA A 23 -15.92 3.06 5.08
C ALA A 23 -17.01 2.81 6.14
N SER A 24 -17.00 3.57 7.23
CA SER A 24 -18.00 3.46 8.30
C SER A 24 -19.40 3.94 7.89
N ALA A 25 -19.48 4.86 6.92
CA ALA A 25 -20.72 5.46 6.44
C ALA A 25 -21.22 4.87 5.11
N ARG A 26 -20.54 3.84 4.58
CA ARG A 26 -20.78 3.30 3.23
C ARG A 26 -22.22 2.81 3.01
N ARG A 27 -22.75 3.05 1.82
CA ARG A 27 -24.09 2.64 1.38
C ARG A 27 -24.01 1.54 0.33
N GLY A 28 -23.73 0.33 0.80
CA GLY A 28 -23.65 -0.86 -0.06
C GLY A 28 -22.23 -1.18 -0.54
N ALA A 29 -22.13 -2.20 -1.40
CA ALA A 29 -20.88 -2.55 -2.06
C ALA A 29 -20.61 -1.56 -3.20
N GLY A 30 -19.37 -1.09 -3.33
CA GLY A 30 -18.97 -0.10 -4.34
C GLY A 30 -19.41 1.32 -4.05
N ASP A 31 -19.37 1.77 -2.79
CA ASP A 31 -19.64 3.18 -2.48
C ASP A 31 -18.49 4.05 -3.04
N PRO A 32 -18.78 5.00 -3.96
CA PRO A 32 -17.74 5.81 -4.60
C PRO A 32 -16.99 6.72 -3.62
N ALA A 33 -17.58 7.03 -2.46
CA ALA A 33 -16.87 7.78 -1.43
C ALA A 33 -15.74 6.96 -0.79
N VAL A 34 -15.92 5.64 -0.67
CA VAL A 34 -14.89 4.73 -0.15
C VAL A 34 -13.78 4.57 -1.17
N GLU A 35 -14.13 4.36 -2.44
CA GLU A 35 -13.18 4.24 -3.55
C GLU A 35 -12.35 5.53 -3.72
N ALA A 36 -12.98 6.70 -3.71
CA ALA A 36 -12.26 7.97 -3.78
C ALA A 36 -11.30 8.17 -2.60
N ALA A 37 -11.73 7.78 -1.39
CA ALA A 37 -10.88 7.87 -0.21
C ALA A 37 -9.74 6.83 -0.21
N PHE A 38 -9.95 5.67 -0.83
CA PHE A 38 -8.90 4.67 -1.05
C PHE A 38 -7.76 5.24 -1.91
N PHE A 39 -8.08 5.80 -3.08
CA PHE A 39 -7.08 6.45 -3.94
C PHE A 39 -6.41 7.64 -3.26
N ALA A 40 -7.16 8.43 -2.49
CA ALA A 40 -6.58 9.55 -1.73
C ALA A 40 -5.55 9.09 -0.66
N VAL A 41 -5.73 7.90 -0.08
CA VAL A 41 -4.73 7.31 0.83
C VAL A 41 -3.48 6.91 0.08
N ALA A 42 -3.62 6.26 -1.09
CA ALA A 42 -2.49 5.88 -1.93
C ALA A 42 -1.64 7.09 -2.33
N ASP A 43 -2.27 8.12 -2.90
CA ASP A 43 -1.60 9.37 -3.30
C ASP A 43 -0.87 10.03 -2.11
N ALA A 44 -1.53 10.10 -0.95
CA ALA A 44 -0.94 10.70 0.24
C ALA A 44 0.23 9.88 0.80
N PHE A 45 0.19 8.56 0.64
CA PHE A 45 1.25 7.66 1.05
C PHE A 45 2.49 7.81 0.16
N GLU A 46 2.33 7.84 -1.17
CA GLU A 46 3.45 8.06 -2.09
C GLU A 46 4.17 9.38 -1.80
N VAL A 47 3.42 10.46 -1.58
CA VAL A 47 3.99 11.76 -1.21
C VAL A 47 4.76 11.70 0.12
N TYR A 48 4.28 10.90 1.09
CA TYR A 48 4.99 10.70 2.34
C TYR A 48 6.28 9.90 2.15
N ASP A 49 6.22 8.77 1.44
CA ASP A 49 7.38 7.91 1.20
C ASP A 49 8.47 8.64 0.40
N ASP A 50 8.09 9.35 -0.66
CA ASP A 50 8.99 10.21 -1.44
C ASP A 50 9.66 11.28 -0.56
N SER A 51 8.86 11.96 0.28
CA SER A 51 9.41 12.99 1.16
C SER A 51 10.38 12.42 2.19
N LEU A 52 10.10 11.22 2.71
CA LEU A 52 10.94 10.52 3.67
C LEU A 52 12.28 10.13 3.02
N TYR A 53 12.23 9.63 1.79
CA TYR A 53 13.40 9.29 1.01
C TYR A 53 14.24 10.52 0.68
N GLU A 54 13.63 11.62 0.23
CA GLU A 54 14.34 12.87 -0.05
C GLU A 54 15.01 13.47 1.20
N ALA A 55 14.36 13.39 2.36
CA ALA A 55 14.85 14.00 3.59
C ALA A 55 15.91 13.15 4.31
N TYR A 56 15.75 11.82 4.29
CA TYR A 56 16.51 10.91 5.16
C TYR A 56 17.13 9.71 4.42
N GLY A 57 16.78 9.47 3.16
CA GLY A 57 17.22 8.29 2.42
C GLY A 57 16.57 6.99 2.90
N GLU A 58 15.42 7.07 3.56
CA GLU A 58 14.69 5.95 4.12
C GLU A 58 13.35 5.77 3.39
N VAL A 59 12.85 4.54 3.34
CA VAL A 59 11.56 4.16 2.76
C VAL A 59 10.76 3.30 3.75
N THR A 60 9.45 3.23 3.57
CA THR A 60 8.58 2.38 4.38
C THR A 60 8.48 0.97 3.82
N PRO A 61 8.15 -0.06 4.63
CA PRO A 61 7.93 -1.42 4.15
C PRO A 61 6.51 -1.62 3.59
N LEU A 62 5.89 -0.57 3.06
CA LEU A 62 4.52 -0.56 2.56
C LEU A 62 4.53 -0.25 1.07
N GLU A 63 3.57 -0.79 0.33
CA GLU A 63 3.43 -0.60 -1.12
C GLU A 63 1.99 -0.23 -1.45
N VAL A 64 1.80 0.60 -2.48
CA VAL A 64 0.47 0.90 -3.04
C VAL A 64 0.06 -0.25 -3.95
N ILE A 65 -1.13 -0.81 -3.69
CA ILE A 65 -1.71 -1.82 -4.56
C ILE A 65 -2.49 -1.08 -5.65
N ASP A 66 -2.05 -1.20 -6.90
CA ASP A 66 -2.77 -0.66 -8.05
C ASP A 66 -3.78 -1.71 -8.54
N ASP A 67 -5.04 -1.31 -8.76
CA ASP A 67 -6.17 -2.19 -9.15
C ASP A 67 -5.97 -2.85 -10.54
N ASP A 68 -4.99 -2.37 -11.31
CA ASP A 68 -4.55 -2.96 -12.59
C ASP A 68 -3.50 -4.08 -12.41
N SER A 69 -3.14 -4.46 -11.17
CA SER A 69 -2.13 -5.49 -10.87
C SER A 69 -2.71 -6.91 -10.73
N ASP A 70 -3.92 -7.15 -11.24
CA ASP A 70 -4.47 -8.49 -11.39
C ASP A 70 -4.06 -9.05 -12.77
N GLU A 71 -3.03 -9.92 -12.82
CA GLU A 71 -2.97 -11.15 -13.68
C GLU A 71 -1.57 -11.78 -13.93
N ASP A 72 -0.44 -11.42 -13.29
CA ASP A 72 0.85 -12.08 -13.62
C ASP A 72 1.76 -12.41 -12.41
N GLU A 73 1.29 -13.22 -11.44
CA GLU A 73 2.18 -13.96 -10.53
C GLU A 73 1.73 -15.43 -10.38
N ASP A 74 1.63 -16.13 -11.51
CA ASP A 74 1.84 -17.59 -11.53
C ASP A 74 3.36 -17.84 -11.35
N GLU A 75 3.88 -17.70 -10.12
CA GLU A 75 5.16 -18.33 -9.78
C GLU A 75 4.93 -19.85 -9.71
N ASP A 76 5.14 -20.52 -10.85
CA ASP A 76 5.35 -21.95 -10.94
C ASP A 76 6.53 -22.35 -10.03
N VAL A 77 6.24 -22.69 -8.77
CA VAL A 77 7.22 -23.33 -7.88
C VAL A 77 7.39 -24.78 -8.35
N ASP A 78 8.23 -24.99 -9.35
CA ASP A 78 8.81 -26.30 -9.65
C ASP A 78 10.06 -26.51 -8.79
N ASP A 79 9.84 -26.85 -7.52
CA ASP A 79 10.89 -27.36 -6.63
C ASP A 79 10.51 -28.78 -6.15
N GLU A 80 10.44 -29.74 -7.08
CA GLU A 80 10.61 -31.17 -6.76
C GLU A 80 12.10 -31.48 -6.49
N GLU A 81 12.73 -30.82 -5.51
CA GLU A 81 14.07 -31.20 -5.04
C GLU A 81 14.01 -31.62 -3.56
N ASP A 82 14.20 -32.93 -3.38
CA ASP A 82 14.84 -33.59 -2.22
C ASP A 82 13.95 -34.23 -1.14
N LEU A 83 13.60 -35.51 -1.34
CA LEU A 83 13.32 -36.46 -0.27
C LEU A 83 14.01 -37.81 -0.53
N GLU A 84 15.34 -37.87 -0.45
CA GLU A 84 16.02 -39.10 -0.01
C GLU A 84 16.60 -38.95 1.40
N ILE A 85 15.77 -39.38 2.36
CA ILE A 85 16.09 -39.55 3.78
C ILE A 85 17.34 -40.43 3.91
N LEU A 86 18.43 -39.86 4.44
CA LEU A 86 19.60 -40.59 4.92
C LEU A 86 19.16 -41.66 5.93
N GLN A 87 19.30 -42.93 5.58
CA GLN A 87 19.22 -44.04 6.54
C GLN A 87 20.63 -44.53 6.87
N ASP A 88 20.88 -44.58 8.18
CA ASP A 88 22.07 -45.01 8.93
C ASP A 88 22.65 -46.37 8.47
#